data_AF-A0A2T3HWP1-F1
#
_entry.id   AF-A0A2T3HWP1-F1
#
_cell.length_a   1.000
_cell.length_b   1.000
_cell.length_c   1.000
_cell.angle_alpha   90.00
_cell.angle_beta   90.00
_cell.angle_gamma   90.00
#
_symmetry.space_group_name_H-M   'P 1'
#
loop_
_entity.id
_entity.type
_entity.pdbx_description
1 polymer ?
#
loop_
_entity_poly.entity_id
_entity_poly.type
_entity_poly.pdbx_seq_one_letter_code
_entity_poly.pdbx_strand_id
1 'polypeptide(L)'
;MKKLSLYIIPVQLFLAAYWLKNGFLDKIVGIFLGIIHPETAYYGLTWNGWHDRIVDSWDHSQIGHLFFSPFFDILFPIIIVLQCLPFLFIFISLINKEFITNTHRPWLIRSAVSSFIVTAIMLFSETLSNTKDAQYLLHLFSINMILIIYIHFIEKTVEK
;
A
#
# COMPACT_ATOMS: atom_id res chain seq x y z
N MET A 1 20.86 6.47 20.53
CA MET A 1 20.63 5.71 19.28
C MET A 1 19.65 4.54 19.42
N LYS A 2 19.73 3.63 20.42
CA LYS A 2 18.74 2.54 20.62
C LYS A 2 17.26 2.98 20.78
N LYS A 3 17.00 4.21 21.24
CA LYS A 3 15.62 4.72 21.45
C LYS A 3 14.88 5.05 20.16
N LEU A 4 15.57 5.21 19.02
CA LEU A 4 14.98 5.81 17.83
C LEU A 4 14.39 4.79 16.85
N SER A 5 14.96 3.58 16.77
CA SER A 5 14.34 2.47 16.03
C SER A 5 12.98 2.09 16.63
N LEU A 6 12.79 2.26 17.94
CA LEU A 6 11.53 2.00 18.65
C LEU A 6 10.36 2.88 18.17
N TYR A 7 10.60 4.02 17.52
CA TYR A 7 9.52 4.86 16.96
C TYR A 7 9.17 4.49 15.52
N ILE A 8 10.14 4.00 14.72
CA ILE A 8 9.90 3.57 13.34
C ILE A 8 9.26 2.19 13.29
N ILE A 9 9.71 1.26 14.15
CA ILE A 9 9.28 -0.13 14.16
C ILE A 9 7.75 -0.26 14.23
N PRO A 10 7.03 0.41 15.16
CA PRO A 10 5.58 0.26 15.25
C PRO A 10 4.85 0.71 13.98
N VAL A 11 5.27 1.83 13.39
CA VAL A 11 4.64 2.36 12.16
C VAL A 11 4.90 1.43 10.97
N GLN A 12 6.12 0.94 10.82
CA GLN A 12 6.47 0.02 9.74
C GLN A 12 5.82 -1.35 9.92
N LEU A 13 5.67 -1.86 11.15
CA LEU A 13 4.91 -3.09 11.41
C LEU A 13 3.41 -2.91 11.13
N PHE A 14 2.85 -1.75 11.48
CA PHE A 14 1.49 -1.40 11.10
C PHE A 14 1.32 -1.39 9.57
N LEU A 15 2.22 -0.71 8.85
CA LEU A 15 2.21 -0.70 7.39
C LEU A 15 2.41 -2.09 6.79
N ALA A 16 3.24 -2.93 7.42
CA ALA A 16 3.43 -4.32 6.99
C ALA A 16 2.12 -5.11 7.10
N ALA A 17 1.45 -5.04 8.24
CA ALA A 17 0.16 -5.71 8.44
C ALA A 17 -0.91 -5.17 7.48
N TYR A 18 -0.94 -3.85 7.29
CA TYR A 18 -1.87 -3.19 6.39
C TYR A 18 -1.69 -3.63 4.93
N TRP A 19 -0.45 -3.62 4.41
CA TRP A 19 -0.16 -4.02 3.03
C TRP A 19 -0.18 -5.53 2.83
N LEU A 20 0.17 -6.30 3.86
CA LEU A 20 -0.02 -7.75 3.85
C LEU A 20 -1.49 -8.08 3.64
N LYS A 21 -2.39 -7.48 4.43
CA LYS A 21 -3.82 -7.73 4.30
C LYS A 21 -4.36 -7.17 2.99
N ASN A 22 -4.29 -5.86 2.79
CA ASN A 22 -5.03 -5.18 1.71
C ASN A 22 -4.36 -5.29 0.33
N GLY A 23 -3.03 -5.43 0.31
CA GLY A 23 -2.26 -5.56 -0.92
C GLY A 23 -2.01 -7.00 -1.30
N PHE A 24 -1.47 -7.82 -0.40
CA PHE A 24 -1.05 -9.19 -0.74
C PHE A 24 -2.18 -10.22 -0.58
N LEU A 25 -2.75 -10.37 0.62
CA LEU A 25 -3.75 -11.40 0.90
C LEU A 25 -5.03 -11.16 0.12
N ASP A 26 -5.61 -9.97 0.21
CA ASP A 26 -6.88 -9.70 -0.44
C ASP A 26 -6.82 -9.73 -1.98
N LYS A 27 -5.66 -9.37 -2.57
CA LYS A 27 -5.50 -9.30 -4.02
C LYS A 27 -4.88 -10.55 -4.62
N ILE A 28 -3.76 -11.02 -4.09
CA ILE A 28 -3.08 -12.18 -4.67
C ILE A 28 -3.80 -13.44 -4.23
N VAL A 29 -3.91 -13.65 -2.92
CA VAL A 29 -4.51 -14.89 -2.39
C VAL A 29 -6.02 -14.90 -2.65
N GLY A 30 -6.71 -13.80 -2.41
CA GLY A 30 -8.15 -13.65 -2.62
C GLY A 30 -8.57 -13.93 -4.05
N ILE A 31 -7.93 -13.28 -5.04
CA ILE A 31 -8.26 -13.48 -6.45
C ILE A 31 -7.88 -14.90 -6.89
N PHE A 32 -6.72 -15.39 -6.47
CA PHE A 32 -6.28 -16.76 -6.80
C PHE A 32 -7.25 -17.82 -6.27
N LEU A 33 -7.73 -17.66 -5.03
CA LEU A 33 -8.78 -18.54 -4.48
C LEU A 33 -10.09 -18.41 -5.25
N GLY A 34 -10.44 -17.22 -5.71
CA GLY A 34 -11.58 -17.00 -6.62
C GLY A 34 -11.47 -17.77 -7.94
N ILE A 35 -10.25 -17.99 -8.44
CA ILE A 35 -9.99 -18.75 -9.67
C ILE A 35 -10.05 -20.26 -9.41
N ILE A 36 -9.46 -20.74 -8.31
CA ILE A 36 -9.33 -22.18 -8.04
C ILE A 36 -10.58 -22.76 -7.36
N HIS A 37 -11.23 -21.98 -6.50
CA HIS A 37 -12.37 -22.41 -5.70
C HIS A 37 -13.54 -21.42 -5.81
N PRO A 38 -14.11 -21.22 -7.02
CA PRO A 38 -15.10 -20.18 -7.29
C PRO A 38 -16.38 -20.31 -6.43
N GLU A 39 -16.76 -21.53 -6.04
CA GLU A 39 -17.99 -21.77 -5.28
C GLU A 39 -17.89 -21.40 -3.78
N THR A 40 -16.68 -21.41 -3.23
CA THR A 40 -16.43 -21.11 -1.80
C THR A 40 -15.70 -19.78 -1.59
N ALA A 41 -15.19 -19.18 -2.66
CA ALA A 41 -14.48 -17.91 -2.57
C ALA A 41 -15.43 -16.77 -2.22
N TYR A 42 -14.99 -15.90 -1.31
CA TYR A 42 -15.75 -14.71 -0.98
C TYR A 42 -15.76 -13.75 -2.17
N TYR A 43 -16.95 -13.44 -2.70
CA TYR A 43 -17.13 -12.65 -3.93
C TYR A 43 -16.30 -11.36 -3.94
N GLY A 44 -16.30 -10.59 -2.84
CA GLY A 44 -15.59 -9.31 -2.74
C GLY A 44 -14.06 -9.40 -2.81
N LEU A 45 -13.48 -10.60 -2.79
CA LEU A 45 -12.04 -10.84 -2.99
C LEU A 45 -11.71 -11.40 -4.39
N THR A 46 -12.72 -11.71 -5.20
CA THR A 46 -12.56 -12.18 -6.58
C THR A 46 -12.26 -11.03 -7.52
N TRP A 47 -11.78 -11.34 -8.74
CA TRP A 47 -11.57 -10.32 -9.77
C TRP A 47 -12.82 -9.47 -10.02
N ASN A 48 -13.97 -10.13 -10.20
CA ASN A 48 -15.24 -9.45 -10.48
C ASN A 48 -15.73 -8.63 -9.28
N GLY A 49 -15.60 -9.15 -8.05
CA GLY A 49 -15.96 -8.38 -6.87
C GLY A 49 -15.08 -7.14 -6.68
N TRP A 50 -13.79 -7.24 -7.05
CA TRP A 50 -12.90 -6.08 -7.09
C TRP A 50 -13.24 -5.10 -8.21
N HIS A 51 -13.57 -5.60 -9.40
CA HIS A 51 -14.07 -4.80 -10.52
C HIS A 51 -15.28 -3.98 -10.10
N ASP A 52 -16.33 -4.65 -9.62
CA ASP A 52 -17.58 -3.99 -9.24
C ASP A 52 -17.33 -2.93 -8.19
N ARG A 53 -16.53 -3.24 -7.16
CA ARG A 53 -16.26 -2.29 -6.08
C ARG A 53 -15.45 -1.08 -6.54
N ILE A 54 -14.44 -1.27 -7.39
CA ILE A 54 -13.54 -0.20 -7.80
C ILE A 54 -14.21 0.67 -8.87
N VAL A 55 -14.87 0.05 -9.84
CA VAL A 55 -15.61 0.78 -10.88
C VAL A 55 -16.79 1.54 -10.27
N ASP A 56 -17.54 0.93 -9.33
CA ASP A 56 -18.59 1.63 -8.59
C ASP A 56 -18.01 2.85 -7.85
N SER A 57 -16.84 2.71 -7.21
CA SER A 57 -16.13 3.84 -6.60
C SER A 57 -15.80 4.93 -7.62
N TRP A 58 -15.20 4.58 -8.75
CA TRP A 58 -14.81 5.53 -9.79
C TRP A 58 -15.99 6.24 -10.45
N ASP A 59 -17.12 5.56 -10.56
CA ASP A 59 -18.34 6.08 -11.19
C ASP A 59 -19.11 7.08 -10.31
N HIS A 60 -18.66 7.34 -9.07
CA HIS A 60 -19.17 8.42 -8.24
C HIS A 60 -18.92 9.82 -8.83
N SER A 61 -18.00 9.95 -9.79
CA SER A 61 -17.81 11.18 -10.56
C SER A 61 -17.69 10.90 -12.05
N GLN A 62 -18.16 11.85 -12.89
CA GLN A 62 -18.01 11.74 -14.35
C GLN A 62 -16.54 11.72 -14.80
N ILE A 63 -15.65 12.36 -14.03
CA ILE A 63 -14.21 12.37 -14.30
C ILE A 63 -13.63 10.99 -13.99
N GLY A 64 -13.95 10.41 -12.84
CA GLY A 64 -13.50 9.07 -12.46
C GLY A 64 -13.97 8.01 -13.46
N HIS A 65 -15.24 8.05 -13.83
CA HIS A 65 -15.79 7.19 -14.87
C HIS A 65 -15.02 7.31 -16.19
N LEU A 66 -14.82 8.53 -16.70
CA LEU A 66 -14.18 8.74 -18.00
C LEU A 66 -12.72 8.26 -18.05
N PHE A 67 -11.96 8.48 -16.97
CA PHE A 67 -10.51 8.25 -16.97
C PHE A 67 -10.07 6.92 -16.35
N PHE A 68 -10.90 6.26 -15.55
CA PHE A 68 -10.50 5.04 -14.83
C PHE A 68 -11.32 3.81 -15.20
N SER A 69 -12.65 3.92 -15.22
CA SER A 69 -13.55 2.75 -15.39
C SER A 69 -13.29 1.95 -16.68
N PRO A 70 -13.13 2.55 -17.88
CA PRO A 70 -12.79 1.82 -19.10
C PRO A 70 -11.43 1.12 -19.06
N PHE A 71 -10.53 1.57 -18.18
CA PHE A 71 -9.17 1.08 -18.08
C PHE A 71 -8.96 0.13 -16.90
N PHE A 72 -10.04 -0.31 -16.23
CA PHE A 72 -9.95 -1.17 -15.05
C PHE A 72 -9.05 -2.39 -15.28
N ASP A 73 -9.26 -3.14 -16.36
CA ASP A 73 -8.51 -4.38 -16.60
C ASP A 73 -7.01 -4.16 -16.82
N ILE A 74 -6.60 -2.93 -17.17
CA ILE A 74 -5.20 -2.52 -17.30
C ILE A 74 -4.66 -1.97 -15.98
N LEU A 75 -5.41 -1.07 -15.34
CA LEU A 75 -4.99 -0.39 -14.12
C LEU A 75 -4.96 -1.34 -12.92
N PHE A 76 -5.90 -2.28 -12.84
CA PHE A 76 -6.05 -3.12 -11.68
C PHE A 76 -4.86 -4.05 -11.42
N PRO A 77 -4.33 -4.81 -12.41
CA PRO A 77 -3.06 -5.53 -12.27
C PRO A 77 -1.89 -4.67 -11.81
N ILE A 78 -1.77 -3.45 -12.36
CA ILE A 78 -0.70 -2.52 -12.00
C ILE A 78 -0.83 -2.13 -10.52
N ILE A 79 -2.05 -1.80 -10.09
CA ILE A 79 -2.35 -1.47 -8.69
C ILE A 79 -2.03 -2.65 -7.77
N ILE A 80 -2.37 -3.89 -8.15
CA ILE A 80 -2.05 -5.09 -7.35
C ILE A 80 -0.54 -5.18 -7.12
N VAL A 81 0.25 -5.07 -8.19
CA VAL A 81 1.72 -5.12 -8.09
C VAL A 81 2.22 -4.01 -7.18
N LEU A 82 1.77 -2.77 -7.39
CA LEU A 82 2.17 -1.63 -6.58
C LEU A 82 1.79 -1.78 -5.10
N GLN A 83 0.63 -2.35 -4.79
CA GLN A 83 0.17 -2.58 -3.41
C GLN A 83 0.93 -3.72 -2.71
N CYS A 84 1.54 -4.64 -3.45
CA CYS A 84 2.36 -5.71 -2.89
C CYS A 84 3.79 -5.24 -2.53
N LEU A 85 4.36 -4.30 -3.28
CA LEU A 85 5.75 -3.84 -3.10
C LEU A 85 6.07 -3.37 -1.67
N PRO A 86 5.23 -2.57 -0.99
CA PRO A 86 5.52 -2.12 0.37
C PRO A 86 5.70 -3.28 1.33
N PHE A 87 4.79 -4.25 1.30
CA PHE A 87 4.87 -5.43 2.15
C PHE A 87 6.14 -6.24 1.86
N LEU A 88 6.45 -6.49 0.58
CA LEU A 88 7.65 -7.23 0.18
C LEU A 88 8.93 -6.54 0.67
N PHE A 89 9.03 -5.22 0.55
CA PHE A 89 10.19 -4.48 1.03
C PHE A 89 10.30 -4.47 2.56
N ILE A 90 9.19 -4.39 3.29
CA ILE A 90 9.23 -4.51 4.77
C ILE A 90 9.67 -5.92 5.16
N PHE A 91 9.15 -6.94 4.49
CA PHE A 91 9.52 -8.33 4.75
C PHE A 91 11.02 -8.58 4.51
N ILE A 92 11.57 -8.07 3.39
CA ILE A 92 13.01 -8.14 3.11
C ILE A 92 13.82 -7.36 4.16
N SER A 93 13.33 -6.20 4.59
CA SER A 93 13.96 -5.39 5.65
C SER A 93 14.01 -6.15 7.00
N LEU A 94 12.96 -6.91 7.34
CA LEU A 94 12.90 -7.77 8.52
C LEU A 94 13.93 -8.91 8.43
N ILE A 95 14.00 -9.61 7.30
CA ILE A 95 15.00 -10.69 7.07
C ILE A 95 16.42 -10.15 7.22
N ASN A 96 16.68 -8.96 6.67
CA ASN A 96 17.97 -8.28 6.74
C ASN A 96 18.23 -7.59 8.10
N LYS A 97 17.30 -7.70 9.05
CA LYS A 97 17.40 -7.15 10.42
C LYS A 97 17.66 -5.63 10.46
N GLU A 98 17.22 -4.89 9.45
CA GLU A 98 17.49 -3.43 9.34
C GLU A 98 16.87 -2.61 10.47
N PHE A 99 15.86 -3.14 11.15
CA PHE A 99 15.23 -2.54 12.32
C PHE A 99 16.11 -2.56 13.58
N ILE A 100 17.07 -3.48 13.63
CA ILE A 100 17.92 -3.74 14.80
C ILE A 100 19.33 -3.18 14.57
N THR A 101 19.76 -3.07 13.31
CA THR A 101 21.06 -2.52 12.96
C THR A 101 21.07 -0.98 12.99
N ASN A 102 22.21 -0.40 13.36
CA ASN A 102 22.47 1.04 13.32
C ASN A 102 23.15 1.47 12.01
N THR A 103 23.06 0.63 10.97
CA THR A 103 23.69 0.85 9.66
C THR A 103 22.65 1.30 8.63
N HIS A 104 23.09 1.51 7.39
CA HIS A 104 22.26 1.81 6.22
C HIS A 104 21.03 0.89 6.13
N ARG A 105 19.84 1.45 5.89
CA ARG A 105 18.54 0.73 5.88
C ARG A 105 17.83 0.83 4.52
N PRO A 106 18.44 0.28 3.46
CA PRO A 106 17.94 0.50 2.09
C PRO A 106 16.51 -0.02 1.89
N TRP A 107 16.16 -1.18 2.45
CA TRP A 107 14.84 -1.78 2.23
C TRP A 107 13.75 -1.08 3.03
N LEU A 108 14.07 -0.56 4.20
CA LEU A 108 13.18 0.24 5.03
C LEU A 108 12.75 1.57 4.37
N ILE A 109 13.69 2.24 3.69
CA ILE A 109 13.35 3.45 2.92
C ILE A 109 12.52 3.09 1.70
N ARG A 110 12.92 2.04 0.97
CA ARG A 110 12.17 1.58 -0.21
C ARG A 110 10.74 1.17 0.17
N SER A 111 10.53 0.55 1.33
CA SER A 111 9.18 0.24 1.80
C SER A 111 8.35 1.49 2.09
N ALA A 112 8.92 2.47 2.79
CA ALA A 112 8.22 3.72 3.10
C ALA A 112 7.87 4.49 1.82
N VAL A 113 8.82 4.59 0.88
CA VAL A 113 8.62 5.26 -0.41
C VAL A 113 7.59 4.53 -1.28
N SER A 114 7.67 3.20 -1.39
CA SER A 114 6.68 2.43 -2.16
C SER A 114 5.27 2.56 -1.55
N SER A 115 5.15 2.48 -0.22
CA SER A 115 3.90 2.69 0.53
C SER A 115 3.32 4.08 0.26
N PHE A 116 4.16 5.11 0.28
CA PHE A 116 3.79 6.47 -0.06
C PHE A 116 3.28 6.59 -1.51
N ILE A 117 4.02 6.07 -2.49
CA ILE A 117 3.67 6.15 -3.91
C ILE A 117 2.32 5.49 -4.18
N VAL A 118 2.13 4.26 -3.70
CA VAL A 118 0.85 3.55 -3.96
C VAL A 118 -0.30 4.25 -3.25
N THR A 119 -0.10 4.77 -2.04
CA THR A 119 -1.12 5.56 -1.33
C THR A 119 -1.45 6.84 -2.09
N ALA A 120 -0.46 7.52 -2.66
CA ALA A 120 -0.65 8.73 -3.44
C ALA A 120 -1.45 8.47 -4.73
N ILE A 121 -1.14 7.37 -5.43
CA ILE A 121 -1.87 6.96 -6.65
C ILE A 121 -3.33 6.66 -6.31
N MET A 122 -3.58 5.88 -5.26
CA MET A 122 -4.94 5.58 -4.80
C MET A 122 -5.67 6.85 -4.35
N LEU A 123 -5.00 7.71 -3.56
CA LEU A 123 -5.59 8.96 -3.10
C LEU A 123 -5.99 9.84 -4.30
N PHE A 124 -5.15 9.91 -5.32
CA PHE A 124 -5.44 10.66 -6.54
C PHE A 124 -6.67 10.11 -7.27
N SER A 125 -6.76 8.80 -7.49
CA SER A 125 -7.93 8.19 -8.15
C SER A 125 -9.21 8.39 -7.34
N GLU A 126 -9.16 8.16 -6.03
CA GLU A 126 -10.32 8.32 -5.14
C GLU A 126 -10.75 9.78 -5.00
N THR A 127 -9.81 10.73 -5.00
CA THR A 127 -10.12 12.17 -4.95
C THR A 127 -10.81 12.63 -6.23
N LEU A 128 -10.31 12.22 -7.39
CA LEU A 128 -10.95 12.52 -8.67
C LEU A 128 -12.33 11.87 -8.79
N SER A 129 -12.51 10.72 -8.17
CA SER A 129 -13.78 9.99 -8.12
C SER A 129 -14.75 10.53 -7.05
N ASN A 130 -14.31 11.49 -6.21
CA ASN A 130 -15.08 12.07 -5.10
C ASN A 130 -15.61 11.02 -4.10
N THR A 131 -14.78 10.03 -3.77
CA THR A 131 -15.16 8.91 -2.92
C THR A 131 -14.80 9.17 -1.46
N LYS A 132 -15.48 8.48 -0.53
CA LYS A 132 -15.20 8.61 0.92
C LYS A 132 -13.84 8.05 1.31
N ASP A 133 -13.33 7.09 0.55
CA ASP A 133 -12.04 6.42 0.80
C ASP A 133 -10.86 7.41 0.70
N ALA A 134 -11.02 8.52 -0.02
CA ALA A 134 -10.02 9.59 -0.09
C ALA A 134 -9.61 10.12 1.29
N GLN A 135 -10.54 10.22 2.25
CA GLN A 135 -10.22 10.71 3.60
C GLN A 135 -9.29 9.76 4.34
N TYR A 136 -9.57 8.45 4.27
CA TYR A 136 -8.72 7.44 4.86
C TYR A 136 -7.34 7.41 4.19
N LEU A 137 -7.29 7.48 2.86
CA LEU A 137 -6.05 7.50 2.10
C LEU A 137 -5.22 8.76 2.38
N LEU A 138 -5.85 9.89 2.68
CA LEU A 138 -5.15 11.12 3.09
C LEU A 138 -4.44 10.95 4.44
N HIS A 139 -5.06 10.25 5.39
CA HIS A 139 -4.40 9.91 6.66
C HIS A 139 -3.21 8.97 6.42
N LEU A 140 -3.39 7.93 5.61
CA LEU A 140 -2.32 7.00 5.27
C LEU A 140 -1.17 7.71 4.53
N PHE A 141 -1.49 8.64 3.63
CA PHE A 141 -0.53 9.48 2.91
C PHE A 141 0.31 10.30 3.88
N SER A 142 -0.36 10.94 4.85
CA SER A 142 0.29 11.77 5.88
C SER A 142 1.21 10.94 6.78
N ILE A 143 0.77 9.75 7.22
CA ILE A 143 1.60 8.82 8.00
C ILE A 143 2.86 8.42 7.22
N ASN A 144 2.71 8.08 5.93
CA ASN A 144 3.85 7.72 5.08
C ASN A 144 4.82 8.88 4.89
N MET A 145 4.33 10.11 4.68
CA MET A 145 5.17 11.29 4.54
C MET A 145 5.99 11.55 5.81
N ILE A 146 5.35 11.51 6.99
CA ILE A 146 6.03 11.67 8.29
C ILE A 146 7.08 10.58 8.48
N LEU A 147 6.76 9.33 8.13
CA LEU A 147 7.68 8.20 8.23
C LEU A 147 8.93 8.41 7.36
N ILE A 148 8.78 8.84 6.10
CA ILE A 148 9.91 9.11 5.20
C ILE A 148 10.80 10.22 5.76
N ILE A 149 10.20 11.34 6.19
CA ILE A 149 10.94 12.46 6.80
C ILE A 149 11.72 11.97 8.02
N TYR A 150 11.08 11.15 8.87
CA TYR A 150 11.70 10.63 10.07
C TYR A 150 12.86 9.69 9.75
N ILE A 151 12.71 8.76 8.81
CA ILE A 151 13.81 7.88 8.40
C ILE A 151 14.97 8.70 7.82
N HIS A 152 14.69 9.68 6.95
CA HIS A 152 15.72 10.51 6.35
C HIS A 152 16.49 11.37 7.36
N PHE A 153 15.78 11.97 8.33
CA PHE A 153 16.41 12.73 9.41
C PHE A 153 17.33 11.85 10.26
N ILE A 154 16.93 10.60 10.48
CA ILE A 154 17.71 9.64 11.26
C ILE A 154 19.00 9.26 10.55
N GLU A 155 18.95 8.92 9.27
CA GLU A 155 20.16 8.57 8.51
C GLU A 155 21.19 9.71 8.57
N LYS A 156 20.75 10.96 8.34
CA LYS A 156 21.62 12.14 8.46
C LYS A 156 22.20 12.37 9.86
N THR A 157 21.53 11.92 10.90
CA THR A 157 22.01 12.06 12.29
C THR A 157 22.99 10.94 12.66
N VAL A 158 22.88 9.77 12.02
CA VAL A 158 23.77 8.61 12.24
C VAL A 158 25.06 8.73 11.42
N GLU A 159 25.04 9.43 10.29
CA GLU A 159 26.24 9.74 9.49
C GLU A 159 27.18 10.78 10.13
N LYS A 160 26.73 11.49 11.17
CA LYS A 160 27.53 12.47 11.94
C LYS A 160 28.06 11.86 13.23
#